data_AF-A0A662XA25-F1
#
_entry.id   AF-A0A662XA25-F1
#
_cell.length_a   1.000
_cell.length_b   1.000
_cell.length_c   1.000
_cell.angle_alpha   90.00
_cell.angle_beta   90.00
_cell.angle_gamma   90.00
#
_symmetry.space_group_name_H-M   'P 1'
#
loop_
_entity.id
_entity.type
_entity.pdbx_description
1 polymer ?
#
loop_
_entity_poly.entity_id
_entity_poly.type
_entity_poly.pdbx_seq_one_letter_code
_entity_poly.pdbx_strand_id
1 'polypeptide(L)'
;LKQMEEQLKSLGLQLARLEAQKRDAVANEDYDLAKKIKHEIGMLEASVGSNESQPILPIPAVAASPLRSQVLPRLGATQRGSSTNFSPQDMYPEDQQQLGKSNSSSGFYGGGSQSIGRSNSKGRGGFSGANEVDPTGNGDASAADDEDAEEGGSNPHFRGIPDAESLPDPDEIPPALAKESEELIAVIGPFFTRCVYSNLWNHRDAAIRKVTMELDNYPAEPMQLLEVCSTLVQSGAGDRIAQVALSAFRLLDRMLIFGARVRRDDMCRILGNSMTQLVNKLGEPQAKVRDEASALLAQLAAAKNVGVAFVSLHLTKRSKKPLGLKFLLGRLLVVKRLLAEFDLLPESDFSVPNIMGFLEDSNCLAHQSREIRDAAKDITVSLYLIVGADVEGYLKALRPKQLEEYQAAFEAAETAKAASRRTGGAGGGGGAAHKDNSAHEAQVESENEEGAASGEEGSVDEYTCPFCGVVDEKFDSDYLDQHFWASCKMLTPCKMCGQVIEITTLNEHLLTECEMQQNHCECSRCGEAITAKFFDRHVALNDCPPRAPPNRASRCPLCHDDIGPGKKGWRRHLLEEGCPNNPRS
;
A
#
# COMPACT_ATOMS: atom_id res chain seq x y z
N LEU A 1 23.87 -6.74 33.17
CA LEU A 1 24.51 -6.52 31.86
C LEU A 1 25.23 -7.76 31.35
N LYS A 2 26.37 -8.20 31.90
CA LYS A 2 27.07 -9.42 31.43
C LYS A 2 26.20 -10.70 31.44
N GLN A 3 25.41 -10.93 32.49
CA GLN A 3 24.48 -12.07 32.54
C GLN A 3 23.35 -11.99 31.51
N MET A 4 22.89 -10.78 31.19
CA MET A 4 21.83 -10.55 30.19
C MET A 4 22.37 -10.76 28.77
N GLU A 5 23.61 -10.35 28.52
CA GLU A 5 24.32 -10.59 27.27
C GLU A 5 24.56 -12.09 27.04
N GLU A 6 24.91 -12.83 28.08
CA GLU A 6 25.10 -14.28 28.03
C GLU A 6 23.78 -15.03 27.80
N GLN A 7 22.69 -14.57 28.41
CA GLN A 7 21.34 -15.09 28.15
C GLN A 7 20.86 -14.83 26.72
N LEU A 8 21.10 -13.63 26.16
CA LEU A 8 20.75 -13.31 24.78
C LEU A 8 21.57 -14.12 23.77
N LYS A 9 22.86 -14.36 24.04
CA LYS A 9 23.71 -15.24 23.22
C LYS A 9 23.22 -16.69 23.25
N SER A 10 22.83 -17.20 24.43
CA SER A 10 22.28 -18.54 24.59
C SER A 10 20.95 -18.72 23.82
N LEU A 11 20.05 -17.73 23.92
CA LEU A 11 18.77 -17.73 23.20
C LEU A 11 18.96 -17.61 21.68
N GLY A 12 19.91 -16.78 21.22
CA GLY A 12 20.26 -16.69 19.81
C GLY A 12 20.79 -18.01 19.23
N LEU A 13 21.61 -18.74 20.00
CA LEU A 13 22.09 -20.06 19.61
C LEU A 13 20.96 -21.10 19.54
N GLN A 14 20.00 -21.02 20.46
CA GLN A 14 18.85 -21.91 20.51
C GLN A 14 17.89 -21.65 19.33
N LEU A 15 17.64 -20.39 18.97
CA LEU A 15 16.85 -20.01 17.79
C LEU A 15 17.50 -20.52 16.49
N ALA A 16 18.80 -20.30 16.32
CA ALA A 16 19.52 -20.78 15.13
C ALA A 16 19.44 -22.31 14.97
N ARG A 17 19.45 -23.05 16.08
CA ARG A 17 19.31 -24.52 16.08
C ARG A 17 17.91 -24.96 15.66
N LEU A 18 16.87 -24.32 16.19
CA LEU A 18 15.47 -24.63 15.83
C LEU A 18 15.17 -24.25 14.38
N GLU A 19 15.75 -23.16 13.88
CA GLU A 19 15.62 -22.78 12.47
C GLU A 19 16.28 -23.79 11.51
N ALA A 20 17.44 -24.34 11.89
CA ALA A 20 18.09 -25.41 11.14
C ALA A 20 17.23 -26.69 11.14
N GLN A 21 16.71 -27.10 12.30
CA GLN A 21 15.83 -28.28 12.40
C GLN A 21 14.52 -28.11 11.63
N LYS A 22 13.95 -26.90 11.59
CA LYS A 22 12.77 -26.61 10.75
C LYS A 22 13.11 -26.77 9.27
N ARG A 23 14.29 -26.32 8.85
CA ARG A 23 14.77 -26.44 7.46
C ARG A 23 14.94 -27.90 7.05
N ASP A 24 15.52 -28.72 7.93
CA ASP A 24 15.68 -30.16 7.72
C ASP A 24 14.35 -30.91 7.71
N ALA A 25 13.39 -30.53 8.57
CA ALA A 25 12.05 -31.11 8.58
C ALA A 25 11.27 -30.80 7.28
N VAL A 26 11.42 -29.58 6.74
CA VAL A 26 10.85 -29.21 5.44
C VAL A 26 11.52 -29.97 4.29
N ALA A 27 12.83 -30.17 4.34
CA ALA A 27 13.57 -30.94 3.34
C ALA A 27 13.20 -32.43 3.33
N ASN A 28 12.78 -32.97 4.48
CA ASN A 28 12.31 -34.35 4.63
C ASN A 28 10.78 -34.50 4.48
N GLU A 29 10.09 -33.46 4.02
CA GLU A 29 8.63 -33.42 3.82
C GLU A 29 7.79 -33.69 5.10
N ASP A 30 8.39 -33.57 6.28
CA ASP A 30 7.70 -33.67 7.58
C ASP A 30 7.15 -32.30 7.98
N TYR A 31 6.06 -31.91 7.31
CA TYR A 31 5.42 -30.61 7.48
C TYR A 31 4.77 -30.44 8.87
N ASP A 32 4.34 -31.54 9.50
CA ASP A 32 3.76 -31.53 10.85
C ASP A 32 4.82 -31.20 11.90
N LEU A 33 6.03 -31.78 11.78
CA LEU A 33 7.16 -31.43 12.62
C LEU A 33 7.63 -30.00 12.36
N ALA A 34 7.74 -29.57 11.09
CA ALA A 34 8.11 -28.21 10.74
C ALA A 34 7.13 -27.16 11.32
N LYS A 35 5.83 -27.47 11.37
CA LYS A 35 4.80 -26.61 11.97
C LYS A 35 4.95 -26.51 13.49
N LYS A 36 5.27 -27.61 14.18
CA LYS A 36 5.56 -27.61 15.62
C LYS A 36 6.80 -26.79 15.95
N ILE A 37 7.89 -26.96 15.22
CA ILE A 37 9.14 -26.20 15.42
C ILE A 37 8.93 -24.71 15.14
N LYS A 38 8.13 -24.36 14.12
CA LYS A 38 7.75 -22.96 13.85
C LYS A 38 6.99 -22.32 15.03
N HIS A 39 6.11 -23.07 15.69
CA HIS A 39 5.39 -22.58 16.86
C HIS A 39 6.33 -22.37 18.06
N GLU A 40 7.29 -23.27 18.26
CA GLU A 40 8.29 -23.19 19.33
C GLU A 40 9.25 -21.99 19.14
N ILE A 41 9.68 -21.72 17.90
CA ILE A 41 10.44 -20.50 17.55
C ILE A 41 9.64 -19.26 17.94
N GLY A 42 8.34 -19.19 17.57
CA GLY A 42 7.49 -18.05 17.91
C GLY A 42 7.32 -17.84 19.42
N MET A 43 7.23 -18.90 20.21
CA MET A 43 7.19 -18.78 21.68
C MET A 43 8.51 -18.28 22.26
N LEU A 44 9.65 -18.73 21.74
CA LEU A 44 10.98 -18.26 22.13
C LEU A 44 11.19 -16.79 21.77
N GLU A 45 10.79 -16.35 20.57
CA GLU A 45 10.85 -14.95 20.14
C GLU A 45 9.95 -14.03 21.00
N ALA A 46 8.74 -14.49 21.34
CA ALA A 46 7.84 -13.75 22.22
C ALA A 46 8.39 -13.62 23.65
N SER A 47 9.11 -14.63 24.13
CA SER A 47 9.78 -14.60 25.44
C SER A 47 10.92 -13.58 25.49
N VAL A 48 11.61 -13.33 24.37
CA VAL A 48 12.66 -12.30 24.26
C VAL A 48 12.05 -10.90 24.27
N GLY A 49 10.95 -10.68 23.55
CA GLY A 49 10.27 -9.37 23.50
C GLY A 49 9.59 -8.96 24.81
N SER A 50 9.24 -9.93 25.66
CA SER A 50 8.59 -9.66 26.96
C SER A 50 9.58 -9.14 28.02
N ASN A 51 10.89 -9.40 27.85
CA ASN A 51 11.92 -8.95 28.80
C ASN A 51 12.31 -7.46 28.63
N GLU A 52 11.92 -6.79 27.53
CA GLU A 52 12.22 -5.37 27.31
C GLU A 52 11.26 -4.40 28.01
N SER A 53 10.14 -4.88 28.56
CA SER A 53 9.02 -4.01 29.00
C SER A 53 8.86 -3.82 30.52
N GLN A 54 9.86 -4.13 31.34
CA GLN A 54 9.78 -3.85 32.79
C GLN A 54 10.57 -2.57 33.17
N PRO A 55 9.90 -1.56 33.76
CA PRO A 55 10.60 -0.43 34.38
C PRO A 55 11.34 -0.88 35.65
N ILE A 56 12.62 -0.55 35.74
CA ILE A 56 13.42 -0.73 36.95
C ILE A 56 12.95 0.32 37.98
N LEU A 57 12.17 -0.11 38.98
CA LEU A 57 11.96 0.68 40.20
C LEU A 57 13.05 0.32 41.23
N PRO A 58 13.53 1.28 42.06
CA PRO A 58 14.52 0.99 43.10
C PRO A 58 13.87 0.18 44.23
N ILE A 59 14.46 -0.98 44.53
CA ILE A 59 14.09 -1.82 45.68
C ILE A 59 14.73 -1.25 46.96
N PRO A 60 13.98 -1.06 48.07
CA PRO A 60 14.55 -1.04 49.40
C PRO A 60 14.62 -2.46 50.00
N ALA A 61 15.70 -2.66 50.75
CA ALA A 61 16.21 -3.81 51.47
C ALA A 61 15.21 -4.82 52.14
N VAL A 62 15.43 -6.11 51.83
CA VAL A 62 15.32 -7.38 52.59
C VAL A 62 14.12 -7.71 53.50
N ALA A 63 13.51 -8.90 53.27
CA ALA A 63 13.45 -10.01 54.25
C ALA A 63 12.89 -11.35 53.67
N ALA A 64 13.67 -12.43 53.90
CA ALA A 64 13.39 -13.86 54.13
C ALA A 64 12.29 -14.70 53.39
N SER A 65 12.75 -15.87 52.89
CA SER A 65 12.11 -17.13 52.41
C SER A 65 11.04 -17.76 53.36
N PRO A 66 10.41 -18.96 53.14
CA PRO A 66 10.71 -20.06 52.17
C PRO A 66 9.54 -20.95 51.58
N LEU A 67 9.91 -21.76 50.57
CA LEU A 67 9.54 -23.18 50.23
C LEU A 67 8.11 -23.75 50.42
N ARG A 68 7.53 -24.35 49.35
CA ARG A 68 7.06 -25.78 49.22
C ARG A 68 6.32 -26.01 47.87
N SER A 69 6.86 -26.80 46.94
CA SER A 69 6.69 -28.27 46.71
C SER A 69 5.35 -28.74 46.13
N GLN A 70 5.45 -29.23 44.88
CA GLN A 70 4.88 -30.46 44.28
C GLN A 70 3.40 -30.82 44.51
N VAL A 71 2.72 -31.26 43.43
CA VAL A 71 2.25 -32.66 43.24
C VAL A 71 1.35 -32.75 42.00
N LEU A 72 1.71 -33.64 41.06
CA LEU A 72 0.85 -34.24 40.03
C LEU A 72 0.00 -35.36 40.65
N PRO A 73 -1.10 -35.77 40.02
CA PRO A 73 -1.19 -37.22 39.76
C PRO A 73 -1.66 -37.63 38.35
N ARG A 74 -1.24 -38.87 38.04
CA ARG A 74 -1.44 -39.70 36.85
C ARG A 74 -2.82 -40.39 36.78
N LEU A 75 -3.28 -40.54 35.54
CA LEU A 75 -3.83 -41.72 34.80
C LEU A 75 -4.37 -42.98 35.53
N GLY A 76 -5.52 -43.46 35.02
CA GLY A 76 -6.02 -44.86 34.99
C GLY A 76 -7.50 -44.91 34.55
N ALA A 77 -7.84 -45.11 33.27
CA ALA A 77 -8.04 -46.36 32.51
C ALA A 77 -9.46 -46.98 32.55
N THR A 78 -10.13 -46.90 31.38
CA THR A 78 -11.11 -47.83 30.74
C THR A 78 -12.51 -48.08 31.33
N GLN A 79 -13.58 -47.63 30.64
CA GLN A 79 -14.43 -48.46 29.76
C GLN A 79 -15.52 -47.65 28.99
N ARG A 80 -15.63 -47.96 27.69
CA ARG A 80 -16.79 -47.92 26.76
C ARG A 80 -17.84 -46.79 26.83
N GLY A 81 -17.97 -46.09 25.70
CA GLY A 81 -19.19 -45.42 25.27
C GLY A 81 -19.01 -44.75 23.91
N SER A 82 -19.63 -45.31 22.86
CA SER A 82 -19.65 -44.80 21.49
C SER A 82 -20.22 -43.38 21.40
N SER A 83 -19.61 -42.52 20.59
CA SER A 83 -20.27 -41.43 19.81
C SER A 83 -19.23 -40.74 18.93
N THR A 84 -19.36 -40.92 17.62
CA THR A 84 -18.59 -40.23 16.57
C THR A 84 -19.13 -38.82 16.38
N ASN A 85 -18.34 -37.79 16.68
CA ASN A 85 -18.58 -36.42 16.20
C ASN A 85 -17.35 -35.95 15.43
N PHE A 86 -17.53 -35.79 14.13
CA PHE A 86 -16.56 -35.30 13.16
C PHE A 86 -17.04 -33.90 12.76
N SER A 87 -16.29 -32.86 13.10
CA SER A 87 -16.53 -31.49 12.60
C SER A 87 -15.50 -31.16 11.53
N PRO A 88 -15.89 -30.79 10.30
CA PRO A 88 -14.98 -30.28 9.29
C PRO A 88 -14.85 -28.76 9.44
N GLN A 89 -13.69 -28.30 9.90
CA GLN A 89 -13.39 -26.87 9.99
C GLN A 89 -11.99 -26.65 9.41
N ASP A 90 -11.96 -26.48 8.08
CA ASP A 90 -10.81 -26.00 7.30
C ASP A 90 -11.30 -25.74 5.86
N MET A 91 -11.95 -24.60 5.63
CA MET A 91 -12.07 -24.04 4.28
C MET A 91 -11.93 -22.52 4.37
N TYR A 92 -10.68 -22.05 4.28
CA TYR A 92 -10.15 -20.96 3.46
C TYR A 92 -8.94 -20.30 4.16
N PRO A 93 -7.81 -20.05 3.45
CA PRO A 93 -6.59 -19.52 4.07
C PRO A 93 -6.72 -18.02 4.39
N GLU A 94 -6.31 -17.62 5.59
CA GLU A 94 -6.19 -16.22 6.02
C GLU A 94 -4.86 -15.59 5.55
N ASP A 95 -4.95 -14.38 5.00
CA ASP A 95 -3.84 -13.50 4.66
C ASP A 95 -3.24 -12.82 5.92
N GLN A 96 -1.93 -12.99 6.12
CA GLN A 96 -1.17 -12.33 7.20
C GLN A 96 -0.80 -10.88 6.84
N GLN A 97 -1.34 -9.94 7.61
CA GLN A 97 -0.87 -8.55 7.70
C GLN A 97 0.43 -8.49 8.52
N GLN A 98 1.50 -7.93 7.95
CA GLN A 98 2.73 -7.62 8.70
C GLN A 98 2.78 -6.14 9.11
N LEU A 99 2.89 -5.93 10.43
CA LEU A 99 3.23 -4.68 11.07
C LEU A 99 4.70 -4.31 10.79
N GLY A 100 4.92 -3.06 10.36
CA GLY A 100 6.23 -2.42 10.38
C GLY A 100 6.52 -1.76 11.73
N LYS A 101 7.79 -1.80 12.15
CA LYS A 101 8.32 -0.93 13.21
C LYS A 101 9.46 -0.06 12.66
N SER A 102 9.38 1.19 13.06
CA SER A 102 10.26 2.33 12.85
C SER A 102 11.45 2.35 13.83
N ASN A 103 12.56 2.96 13.40
CA ASN A 103 13.32 4.04 14.09
C ASN A 103 14.67 4.22 13.35
N SER A 104 15.12 5.39 12.90
CA SER A 104 15.44 6.67 13.54
C SER A 104 16.60 6.64 14.54
N SER A 105 17.75 7.20 14.15
CA SER A 105 18.67 8.07 14.92
C SER A 105 19.94 8.29 14.05
N SER A 106 20.53 9.46 13.79
CA SER A 106 20.79 10.73 14.51
C SER A 106 21.75 10.62 15.70
N GLY A 107 22.87 11.34 15.62
CA GLY A 107 23.81 11.67 16.71
C GLY A 107 25.23 11.17 16.39
N PHE A 108 26.26 11.96 16.08
CA PHE A 108 26.74 13.23 16.62
C PHE A 108 27.11 13.17 18.12
N TYR A 109 28.41 12.99 18.39
CA TYR A 109 29.31 13.62 19.38
C TYR A 109 30.73 13.10 19.00
N GLY A 110 31.83 13.85 18.94
CA GLY A 110 32.19 15.10 19.60
C GLY A 110 33.33 14.84 20.61
N GLY A 111 34.57 15.17 20.23
CA GLY A 111 35.78 15.17 21.10
C GLY A 111 36.98 14.55 20.37
N GLY A 112 38.07 15.23 20.03
CA GLY A 112 38.64 16.46 20.54
C GLY A 112 39.91 16.16 21.32
N SER A 113 41.06 16.06 20.64
CA SER A 113 42.37 16.43 21.21
C SER A 113 43.42 16.62 20.13
N GLN A 114 44.13 17.73 20.30
CA GLN A 114 45.20 18.28 19.48
C GLN A 114 46.45 17.40 19.57
N SER A 115 47.32 17.45 18.56
CA SER A 115 48.54 18.26 18.62
C SER A 115 49.64 17.83 17.63
N ILE A 116 50.44 18.83 17.27
CA ILE A 116 51.82 18.81 16.75
C ILE A 116 52.00 18.48 15.27
N GLY A 117 52.24 19.55 14.51
CA GLY A 117 52.71 19.49 13.14
C GLY A 117 54.18 19.11 13.01
N ARG A 118 54.58 18.85 11.77
CA ARG A 118 55.94 19.10 11.31
C ARG A 118 55.96 19.21 9.79
N SER A 119 56.13 20.44 9.34
CA SER A 119 56.69 20.77 8.04
C SER A 119 58.08 20.15 7.93
N ASN A 120 58.42 19.55 6.77
CA ASN A 120 59.75 19.77 6.23
C ASN A 120 59.77 19.64 4.71
N SER A 121 60.02 20.79 4.10
CA SER A 121 60.50 21.00 2.75
C SER A 121 61.88 20.38 2.50
N LYS A 122 62.11 19.89 1.28
CA LYS A 122 63.33 19.95 0.45
C LYS A 122 63.03 19.06 -0.77
N GLY A 123 63.20 19.44 -2.03
CA GLY A 123 63.96 20.53 -2.62
C GLY A 123 64.83 19.97 -3.74
N ARG A 124 64.44 20.30 -4.99
CA ARG A 124 65.26 20.51 -6.20
C ARG A 124 65.98 19.34 -6.91
N GLY A 125 65.71 19.32 -8.23
CA GLY A 125 66.70 19.19 -9.32
C GLY A 125 66.88 17.76 -9.85
N GLY A 126 66.92 17.46 -11.15
CA GLY A 126 66.91 18.28 -12.36
C GLY A 126 67.27 17.38 -13.57
N PHE A 127 66.69 17.70 -14.73
CA PHE A 127 67.17 17.52 -16.11
C PHE A 127 67.66 16.16 -16.65
N SER A 128 66.91 15.70 -17.68
CA SER A 128 67.33 15.35 -19.05
C SER A 128 68.12 14.07 -19.37
N GLY A 129 67.58 13.32 -20.33
CA GLY A 129 68.34 12.40 -21.18
C GLY A 129 67.43 11.54 -22.06
N ALA A 130 67.19 11.98 -23.29
CA ALA A 130 66.53 11.21 -24.33
C ALA A 130 67.46 10.11 -24.88
N ASN A 131 66.89 8.99 -25.34
CA ASN A 131 67.31 8.30 -26.56
C ASN A 131 66.21 7.32 -27.02
N GLU A 132 65.85 7.46 -28.30
CA GLU A 132 65.19 6.50 -29.19
C GLU A 132 66.01 5.17 -29.22
N VAL A 133 65.55 3.97 -29.61
CA VAL A 133 64.77 3.53 -30.78
C VAL A 133 64.31 2.06 -30.55
N ASP A 134 63.16 1.71 -31.13
CA ASP A 134 62.53 0.37 -31.38
C ASP A 134 63.44 -0.58 -32.24
N PRO A 135 63.08 -1.84 -32.68
CA PRO A 135 61.86 -2.66 -32.47
C PRO A 135 62.05 -4.22 -32.40
N THR A 136 60.90 -4.93 -32.27
CA THR A 136 60.56 -6.32 -32.66
C THR A 136 60.90 -7.52 -31.76
N GLY A 137 59.87 -8.32 -31.43
CA GLY A 137 59.98 -9.69 -30.93
C GLY A 137 58.63 -10.31 -30.56
N ASN A 138 58.06 -11.11 -31.46
CA ASN A 138 56.92 -11.99 -31.21
C ASN A 138 57.26 -13.04 -30.11
N GLY A 139 56.29 -13.35 -29.25
CA GLY A 139 56.35 -14.49 -28.33
C GLY A 139 55.05 -14.68 -27.56
N ASP A 140 54.40 -15.81 -27.81
CA ASP A 140 53.16 -16.30 -27.20
C ASP A 140 53.27 -16.57 -25.68
N ALA A 141 52.09 -16.52 -25.04
CA ALA A 141 51.66 -17.28 -23.86
C ALA A 141 52.35 -17.05 -22.50
N SER A 142 51.62 -16.39 -21.60
CA SER A 142 51.29 -16.97 -20.29
C SER A 142 50.24 -16.13 -19.57
N ALA A 143 49.15 -16.78 -19.16
CA ALA A 143 48.24 -16.30 -18.14
C ALA A 143 49.04 -15.90 -16.90
N ALA A 144 48.82 -14.67 -16.44
CA ALA A 144 49.17 -14.23 -15.11
C ALA A 144 47.87 -13.74 -14.48
N ASP A 145 47.33 -14.58 -13.61
CA ASP A 145 46.43 -14.19 -12.54
C ASP A 145 47.19 -13.17 -11.68
N ASP A 146 46.93 -11.88 -11.89
CA ASP A 146 47.28 -10.85 -10.91
C ASP A 146 46.12 -10.73 -9.91
N GLU A 147 46.11 -11.68 -8.96
CA GLU A 147 45.53 -11.47 -7.64
C GLU A 147 46.42 -10.49 -6.86
N ASP A 148 46.32 -9.20 -7.20
CA ASP A 148 46.80 -8.10 -6.34
C ASP A 148 45.62 -7.18 -6.02
N ALA A 149 44.80 -7.63 -5.07
CA ALA A 149 43.85 -6.77 -4.38
C ALA A 149 44.63 -5.75 -3.52
N GLU A 150 45.08 -4.66 -4.14
CA GLU A 150 45.55 -3.49 -3.40
C GLU A 150 44.41 -2.92 -2.55
N GLU A 151 44.57 -3.00 -1.23
CA GLU A 151 43.73 -2.36 -0.24
C GLU A 151 43.70 -0.83 -0.46
N GLY A 152 42.55 -0.32 -0.91
CA GLY A 152 42.16 1.09 -0.71
C GLY A 152 42.18 2.02 -1.93
N GLY A 153 42.24 1.49 -3.17
CA GLY A 153 42.09 2.30 -4.38
C GLY A 153 40.66 2.83 -4.59
N SER A 154 40.52 4.07 -5.05
CA SER A 154 39.24 4.60 -5.53
C SER A 154 38.80 3.84 -6.79
N ASN A 155 37.59 3.27 -6.78
CA ASN A 155 36.98 2.62 -7.92
C ASN A 155 36.83 3.62 -9.09
N PRO A 156 37.58 3.43 -10.20
CA PRO A 156 37.62 4.40 -11.28
C PRO A 156 36.27 4.55 -12.00
N HIS A 157 35.43 3.50 -11.99
CA HIS A 157 34.12 3.52 -12.62
C HIS A 157 33.12 4.43 -11.90
N PHE A 158 33.32 4.69 -10.60
CA PHE A 158 32.45 5.58 -9.82
C PHE A 158 33.00 6.99 -9.61
N ARG A 159 34.07 7.36 -10.30
CA ARG A 159 34.65 8.71 -10.22
C ARG A 159 33.60 9.80 -10.42
N GLY A 160 33.55 10.76 -9.50
CA GLY A 160 32.54 11.82 -9.47
C GLY A 160 31.29 11.47 -8.65
N ILE A 161 31.24 10.29 -8.04
CA ILE A 161 30.22 9.87 -7.07
C ILE A 161 30.93 9.59 -5.75
N PRO A 162 31.12 10.61 -4.89
CA PRO A 162 32.01 10.50 -3.72
C PRO A 162 31.62 9.38 -2.74
N ASP A 163 30.34 9.09 -2.61
CA ASP A 163 29.79 8.03 -1.76
C ASP A 163 29.90 6.62 -2.38
N ALA A 164 30.32 6.52 -3.64
CA ALA A 164 30.49 5.27 -4.37
C ALA A 164 31.94 4.98 -4.82
N GLU A 165 32.83 5.96 -4.73
CA GLU A 165 34.24 5.83 -5.15
C GLU A 165 35.02 4.78 -4.36
N SER A 166 34.56 4.37 -3.18
CA SER A 166 35.18 3.30 -2.38
C SER A 166 34.46 1.96 -2.50
N LEU A 167 33.49 1.82 -3.41
CA LEU A 167 32.74 0.57 -3.55
C LEU A 167 33.61 -0.51 -4.22
N PRO A 168 33.52 -1.76 -3.75
CA PRO A 168 34.18 -2.87 -4.42
C PRO A 168 33.57 -3.10 -5.81
N ASP A 169 34.23 -3.90 -6.63
CA ASP A 169 33.65 -4.32 -7.89
C ASP A 169 32.45 -5.25 -7.64
N PRO A 170 31.38 -5.15 -8.46
CA PRO A 170 30.22 -6.03 -8.33
C PRO A 170 30.56 -7.47 -8.72
N ASP A 171 29.85 -8.47 -8.21
CA ASP A 171 30.02 -9.87 -8.64
C ASP A 171 29.79 -10.04 -10.16
N GLU A 172 30.31 -11.13 -10.72
CA GLU A 172 29.99 -11.51 -12.10
C GLU A 172 28.53 -11.95 -12.24
N ILE A 173 27.93 -11.64 -13.39
CA ILE A 173 26.58 -12.11 -13.72
C ILE A 173 26.66 -13.48 -14.41
N PRO A 174 25.66 -14.36 -14.21
CA PRO A 174 25.63 -15.66 -14.90
C PRO A 174 25.66 -15.49 -16.43
N PRO A 175 26.30 -16.40 -17.19
CA PRO A 175 26.40 -16.29 -18.66
C PRO A 175 25.05 -16.20 -19.38
N ALA A 176 24.02 -16.87 -18.85
CA ALA A 176 22.66 -16.77 -19.37
C ALA A 176 22.11 -15.34 -19.24
N LEU A 177 22.30 -14.71 -18.09
CA LEU A 177 21.88 -13.33 -17.83
C LEU A 177 22.71 -12.32 -18.63
N ALA A 178 24.02 -12.58 -18.81
CA ALA A 178 24.88 -11.78 -19.68
C ALA A 178 24.38 -11.78 -21.13
N LYS A 179 23.95 -12.95 -21.63
CA LYS A 179 23.36 -13.09 -22.97
C LYS A 179 22.03 -12.36 -23.08
N GLU A 180 21.18 -12.41 -22.06
CA GLU A 180 19.92 -11.65 -22.02
C GLU A 180 20.14 -10.14 -21.91
N SER A 181 21.30 -9.72 -21.40
CA SER A 181 21.67 -8.32 -21.16
C SER A 181 22.65 -7.77 -22.20
N GLU A 182 22.77 -8.41 -23.37
CA GLU A 182 23.75 -8.05 -24.40
C GLU A 182 23.65 -6.57 -24.80
N GLU A 183 22.43 -6.06 -24.91
CA GLU A 183 22.17 -4.65 -25.22
C GLU A 183 22.61 -3.69 -24.10
N LEU A 184 22.40 -4.06 -22.83
CA LEU A 184 22.90 -3.28 -21.70
C LEU A 184 24.43 -3.27 -21.71
N ILE A 185 25.06 -4.43 -21.94
CA ILE A 185 26.51 -4.55 -21.99
C ILE A 185 27.09 -3.73 -23.13
N ALA A 186 26.44 -3.73 -24.31
CA ALA A 186 26.89 -2.96 -25.46
C ALA A 186 26.83 -1.45 -25.23
N VAL A 187 25.82 -0.95 -24.52
CA VAL A 187 25.60 0.49 -24.33
C VAL A 187 26.26 1.02 -23.07
N ILE A 188 25.97 0.45 -21.90
CA ILE A 188 26.48 0.94 -20.60
C ILE A 188 27.72 0.19 -20.13
N GLY A 189 28.17 -0.83 -20.87
CA GLY A 189 29.36 -1.60 -20.54
C GLY A 189 29.10 -2.72 -19.53
N PRO A 190 30.04 -3.69 -19.45
CA PRO A 190 29.89 -4.87 -18.58
C PRO A 190 29.90 -4.51 -17.10
N PHE A 191 30.68 -3.50 -16.69
CA PHE A 191 30.78 -3.07 -15.29
C PHE A 191 29.43 -2.56 -14.75
N PHE A 192 28.82 -1.56 -15.38
CA PHE A 192 27.54 -1.02 -14.90
C PHE A 192 26.39 -2.02 -15.07
N THR A 193 26.46 -2.91 -16.06
CA THR A 193 25.50 -4.02 -16.16
C THR A 193 25.58 -4.95 -14.95
N ARG A 194 26.79 -5.33 -14.48
CA ARG A 194 26.95 -6.09 -13.24
C ARG A 194 26.44 -5.32 -12.02
N CYS A 195 26.68 -4.00 -11.96
CA CYS A 195 26.14 -3.17 -10.88
C CYS A 195 24.62 -3.19 -10.82
N VAL A 196 23.92 -3.14 -11.97
CA VAL A 196 22.44 -3.19 -12.06
C VAL A 196 21.88 -4.49 -11.45
N TYR A 197 22.58 -5.62 -11.62
CA TYR A 197 22.18 -6.92 -11.08
C TYR A 197 22.79 -7.24 -9.71
N SER A 198 23.63 -6.36 -9.16
CA SER A 198 24.30 -6.63 -7.90
C SER A 198 23.31 -6.73 -6.74
N ASN A 199 23.60 -7.62 -5.79
CA ASN A 199 22.85 -7.71 -4.54
C ASN A 199 23.01 -6.45 -3.67
N LEU A 200 24.10 -5.70 -3.86
CA LEU A 200 24.40 -4.46 -3.15
C LEU A 200 23.62 -3.28 -3.74
N TRP A 201 22.75 -2.67 -2.95
CA TRP A 201 21.86 -1.59 -3.40
C TRP A 201 22.62 -0.33 -3.83
N ASN A 202 23.76 -0.06 -3.19
CA ASN A 202 24.63 1.07 -3.50
C ASN A 202 25.33 0.92 -4.86
N HIS A 203 25.62 -0.31 -5.32
CA HIS A 203 26.02 -0.53 -6.72
C HIS A 203 24.91 -0.13 -7.70
N ARG A 204 23.68 -0.58 -7.44
CA ARG A 204 22.51 -0.26 -8.29
C ARG A 204 22.25 1.25 -8.33
N ASP A 205 22.29 1.91 -7.17
CA ASP A 205 22.17 3.37 -7.05
C ASP A 205 23.27 4.12 -7.82
N ALA A 206 24.54 3.77 -7.55
CA ALA A 206 25.68 4.45 -8.13
C ALA A 206 25.74 4.28 -9.65
N ALA A 207 25.41 3.09 -10.18
CA ALA A 207 25.34 2.85 -11.62
C ALA A 207 24.29 3.74 -12.29
N ILE A 208 23.07 3.82 -11.74
CA ILE A 208 22.02 4.69 -12.29
C ILE A 208 22.45 6.16 -12.24
N ARG A 209 23.03 6.62 -11.13
CA ARG A 209 23.54 7.99 -10.99
C ARG A 209 24.66 8.30 -11.98
N LYS A 210 25.56 7.34 -12.21
CA LYS A 210 26.68 7.48 -13.13
C LYS A 210 26.20 7.56 -14.58
N VAL A 211 25.31 6.66 -14.99
CA VAL A 211 24.65 6.72 -16.30
C VAL A 211 23.90 8.03 -16.50
N THR A 212 23.20 8.52 -15.45
CA THR A 212 22.49 9.82 -15.50
C THR A 212 23.46 10.98 -15.73
N MET A 213 24.61 10.98 -15.05
CA MET A 213 25.62 12.04 -15.13
C MET A 213 26.32 12.06 -16.50
N GLU A 214 26.53 10.90 -17.11
CA GLU A 214 27.30 10.74 -18.35
C GLU A 214 26.42 10.51 -19.59
N LEU A 215 25.11 10.74 -19.48
CA LEU A 215 24.15 10.40 -20.53
C LEU A 215 24.51 11.00 -21.90
N ASP A 216 25.06 12.22 -21.96
CA ASP A 216 25.46 12.86 -23.22
C ASP A 216 26.80 12.33 -23.79
N ASN A 217 27.55 11.55 -23.02
CA ASN A 217 28.90 11.11 -23.36
C ASN A 217 28.96 9.66 -23.88
N TYR A 218 27.84 8.92 -23.82
CA TYR A 218 27.80 7.55 -24.33
C TYR A 218 27.90 7.53 -25.87
N PRO A 219 28.78 6.70 -26.45
CA PRO A 219 28.96 6.58 -27.90
C PRO A 219 27.89 5.67 -28.53
N ALA A 220 26.62 5.85 -28.15
CA ALA A 220 25.49 5.06 -28.63
C ALA A 220 24.46 5.97 -29.31
N GLU A 221 23.67 5.40 -30.22
CA GLU A 221 22.59 6.16 -30.86
C GLU A 221 21.55 6.60 -29.81
N PRO A 222 21.01 7.84 -29.87
CA PRO A 222 20.15 8.37 -28.82
C PRO A 222 18.94 7.50 -28.47
N MET A 223 18.33 6.86 -29.48
CA MET A 223 17.21 5.95 -29.28
C MET A 223 17.59 4.68 -28.53
N GLN A 224 18.72 4.08 -28.90
CA GLN A 224 19.27 2.88 -28.28
C GLN A 224 19.62 3.14 -26.81
N LEU A 225 20.26 4.29 -26.54
CA LEU A 225 20.59 4.72 -25.19
C LEU A 225 19.33 4.92 -24.33
N LEU A 226 18.29 5.55 -24.88
CA LEU A 226 17.02 5.76 -24.16
C LEU A 226 16.31 4.43 -23.84
N GLU A 227 16.37 3.43 -24.72
CA GLU A 227 15.80 2.09 -24.46
C GLU A 227 16.54 1.39 -23.32
N VAL A 228 17.86 1.46 -23.30
CA VAL A 228 18.68 0.93 -22.19
C VAL A 228 18.39 1.68 -20.90
N CYS A 229 18.36 3.02 -20.93
CA CYS A 229 18.02 3.82 -19.76
C CYS A 229 16.60 3.51 -19.24
N SER A 230 15.63 3.25 -20.12
CA SER A 230 14.28 2.83 -19.68
C SER A 230 14.31 1.49 -18.94
N THR A 231 15.17 0.55 -19.35
CA THR A 231 15.35 -0.71 -18.62
C THR A 231 15.95 -0.47 -17.23
N LEU A 232 16.93 0.44 -17.13
CA LEU A 232 17.50 0.85 -15.84
C LEU A 232 16.46 1.53 -14.95
N VAL A 233 15.63 2.41 -15.51
CA VAL A 233 14.55 3.08 -14.76
C VAL A 233 13.51 2.06 -14.31
N GLN A 234 13.10 1.11 -15.16
CA GLN A 234 12.15 0.07 -14.78
C GLN A 234 12.68 -0.77 -13.61
N SER A 235 13.95 -1.19 -13.67
CA SER A 235 14.59 -1.95 -12.59
C SER A 235 14.71 -1.11 -11.31
N GLY A 236 15.27 0.10 -11.40
CA GLY A 236 15.52 0.95 -10.23
C GLY A 236 14.24 1.48 -9.59
N ALA A 237 13.23 1.87 -10.38
CA ALA A 237 11.92 2.25 -9.87
C ALA A 237 11.17 1.06 -9.25
N GLY A 238 11.48 -0.17 -9.66
CA GLY A 238 10.97 -1.40 -9.03
C GLY A 238 11.72 -1.83 -7.77
N ASP A 239 12.82 -1.15 -7.42
CA ASP A 239 13.65 -1.53 -6.27
C ASP A 239 12.93 -1.29 -4.94
N ARG A 240 13.23 -2.14 -3.96
CA ARG A 240 12.73 -2.04 -2.58
C ARG A 240 13.46 -0.94 -1.81
N ILE A 241 14.67 -0.58 -2.23
CA ILE A 241 15.47 0.47 -1.61
C ILE A 241 15.09 1.81 -2.25
N ALA A 242 14.53 2.69 -1.43
CA ALA A 242 14.03 3.99 -1.86
C ALA A 242 15.09 4.86 -2.57
N GLN A 243 16.35 4.82 -2.13
CA GLN A 243 17.42 5.60 -2.76
C GLN A 243 17.63 5.20 -4.24
N VAL A 244 17.59 3.90 -4.55
CA VAL A 244 17.71 3.39 -5.93
C VAL A 244 16.54 3.87 -6.78
N ALA A 245 15.32 3.83 -6.24
CA ALA A 245 14.13 4.34 -6.92
C ALA A 245 14.21 5.85 -7.20
N LEU A 246 14.69 6.64 -6.23
CA LEU A 246 14.90 8.09 -6.41
C LEU A 246 15.95 8.40 -7.48
N SER A 247 17.03 7.60 -7.56
CA SER A 247 18.02 7.74 -8.64
C SER A 247 17.44 7.37 -9.99
N ALA A 248 16.58 6.36 -10.07
CA ALA A 248 15.85 6.01 -11.29
C ALA A 248 14.90 7.14 -11.73
N PHE A 249 14.24 7.82 -10.80
CA PHE A 249 13.39 8.98 -11.11
C PHE A 249 14.19 10.13 -11.72
N ARG A 250 15.40 10.39 -11.21
CA ARG A 250 16.31 11.39 -11.77
C ARG A 250 16.82 11.01 -13.16
N LEU A 251 17.10 9.73 -13.38
CA LEU A 251 17.44 9.25 -14.73
C LEU A 251 16.27 9.48 -15.69
N LEU A 252 15.04 9.18 -15.28
CA LEU A 252 13.85 9.40 -16.11
C LEU A 252 13.63 10.87 -16.46
N ASP A 253 13.78 11.78 -15.50
CA ASP A 253 13.74 13.23 -15.74
C ASP A 253 14.83 13.64 -16.75
N ARG A 254 16.06 13.14 -16.59
CA ARG A 254 17.16 13.42 -17.51
C ARG A 254 16.91 12.87 -18.91
N MET A 255 16.26 11.71 -19.03
CA MET A 255 15.84 11.10 -20.30
C MET A 255 14.84 11.99 -21.04
N LEU A 256 13.94 12.71 -20.35
CA LEU A 256 13.01 13.63 -21.00
C LEU A 256 13.73 14.79 -21.69
N ILE A 257 14.75 15.33 -21.03
CA ILE A 257 15.59 16.41 -21.57
C ILE A 257 16.42 15.91 -22.75
N PHE A 258 17.06 14.75 -22.61
CA PHE A 258 17.88 14.14 -23.66
C PHE A 258 17.04 13.76 -24.89
N GLY A 259 15.88 13.15 -24.66
CA GLY A 259 14.93 12.71 -25.67
C GLY A 259 13.99 13.80 -26.19
N ALA A 260 14.26 15.08 -25.94
CA ALA A 260 13.33 16.17 -26.27
C ALA A 260 12.97 16.27 -27.77
N ARG A 261 13.81 15.72 -28.66
CA ARG A 261 13.58 15.66 -30.11
C ARG A 261 12.99 14.33 -30.60
N VAL A 262 12.85 13.35 -29.71
CA VAL A 262 12.25 12.05 -30.03
C VAL A 262 10.75 12.25 -30.28
N ARG A 263 10.20 11.54 -31.26
CA ARG A 263 8.78 11.58 -31.56
C ARG A 263 7.98 11.06 -30.36
N ARG A 264 6.76 11.58 -30.20
CA ARG A 264 5.90 11.20 -29.07
C ARG A 264 5.67 9.70 -28.98
N ASP A 265 5.29 9.06 -30.07
CA ASP A 265 4.96 7.62 -30.09
C ASP A 265 6.16 6.77 -29.66
N ASP A 266 7.36 7.15 -30.12
CA ASP A 266 8.62 6.48 -29.79
C ASP A 266 8.98 6.68 -28.31
N MET A 267 8.87 7.90 -27.80
CA MET A 267 9.13 8.18 -26.39
C MET A 267 8.15 7.46 -25.47
N CYS A 268 6.85 7.49 -25.78
CA CYS A 268 5.83 6.77 -25.03
C CYS A 268 6.07 5.24 -25.03
N ARG A 269 6.49 4.66 -26.17
CA ARG A 269 6.87 3.24 -26.26
C ARG A 269 8.06 2.93 -25.35
N ILE A 270 9.10 3.76 -25.37
CA ILE A 270 10.28 3.60 -24.52
C ILE A 270 9.89 3.67 -23.04
N LEU A 271 9.11 4.67 -22.66
CA LEU A 271 8.74 4.92 -21.26
C LEU A 271 7.73 3.92 -20.69
N GLY A 272 6.89 3.30 -21.54
CA GLY A 272 5.80 2.43 -21.11
C GLY A 272 6.21 1.32 -20.12
N ASN A 273 7.42 0.77 -20.28
CA ASN A 273 7.97 -0.26 -19.40
C ASN A 273 8.22 0.25 -17.96
N SER A 274 8.62 1.51 -17.84
CA SER A 274 8.92 2.18 -16.56
C SER A 274 7.67 2.75 -15.88
N MET A 275 6.67 3.15 -16.66
CA MET A 275 5.47 3.82 -16.14
C MET A 275 4.71 3.01 -15.10
N THR A 276 4.62 1.68 -15.28
CA THR A 276 3.91 0.82 -14.32
C THR A 276 4.57 0.87 -12.94
N GLN A 277 5.91 0.84 -12.88
CA GLN A 277 6.64 0.92 -11.61
C GLN A 277 6.53 2.31 -10.98
N LEU A 278 6.64 3.37 -11.79
CA LEU A 278 6.48 4.75 -11.32
C LEU A 278 5.10 4.99 -10.69
N VAL A 279 4.02 4.52 -11.35
CA VAL A 279 2.66 4.64 -10.80
C VAL A 279 2.49 3.81 -9.53
N ASN A 280 3.10 2.62 -9.45
CA ASN A 280 3.07 1.83 -8.21
C ASN A 280 3.76 2.55 -7.05
N LYS A 281 4.79 3.35 -7.31
CA LYS A 281 5.48 4.12 -6.27
C LYS A 281 4.62 5.21 -5.61
N LEU A 282 3.46 5.56 -6.18
CA LEU A 282 2.47 6.42 -5.53
C LEU A 282 1.85 5.78 -4.27
N GLY A 283 1.93 4.45 -4.10
CA GLY A 283 1.43 3.74 -2.92
C GLY A 283 2.49 3.40 -1.86
N GLU A 284 3.75 3.79 -2.06
CA GLU A 284 4.88 3.44 -1.19
C GLU A 284 4.73 4.10 0.21
N PRO A 285 5.16 3.48 1.33
CA PRO A 285 5.04 4.07 2.66
C PRO A 285 5.85 5.36 2.85
N GLN A 286 6.99 5.49 2.17
CA GLN A 286 7.85 6.66 2.31
C GLN A 286 7.32 7.86 1.52
N ALA A 287 6.93 8.92 2.24
CA ALA A 287 6.34 10.12 1.63
C ALA A 287 7.20 10.73 0.54
N LYS A 288 8.51 10.90 0.79
CA LYS A 288 9.46 11.43 -0.19
C LYS A 288 9.41 10.69 -1.54
N VAL A 289 9.30 9.36 -1.54
CA VAL A 289 9.24 8.59 -2.79
C VAL A 289 7.93 8.84 -3.52
N ARG A 290 6.80 8.91 -2.80
CA ARG A 290 5.50 9.23 -3.39
C ARG A 290 5.46 10.64 -3.99
N ASP A 291 6.00 11.61 -3.27
CA ASP A 291 5.98 13.02 -3.65
C ASP A 291 6.83 13.25 -4.91
N GLU A 292 8.02 12.64 -4.98
CA GLU A 292 8.91 12.69 -6.15
C GLU A 292 8.30 11.94 -7.35
N ALA A 293 7.64 10.79 -7.12
CA ALA A 293 6.92 10.07 -8.18
C ALA A 293 5.76 10.91 -8.75
N SER A 294 4.99 11.57 -7.88
CA SER A 294 3.91 12.49 -8.26
C SER A 294 4.43 13.70 -9.06
N ALA A 295 5.53 14.31 -8.62
CA ALA A 295 6.17 15.41 -9.32
C ALA A 295 6.65 15.00 -10.72
N LEU A 296 7.31 13.84 -10.83
CA LEU A 296 7.81 13.32 -12.10
C LEU A 296 6.66 12.97 -13.08
N LEU A 297 5.55 12.42 -12.60
CA LEU A 297 4.37 12.18 -13.43
C LEU A 297 3.76 13.48 -13.97
N ALA A 298 3.75 14.56 -13.17
CA ALA A 298 3.32 15.87 -13.65
C ALA A 298 4.29 16.45 -14.70
N GLN A 299 5.60 16.28 -14.53
CA GLN A 299 6.60 16.67 -15.53
C GLN A 299 6.44 15.89 -16.84
N LEU A 300 6.21 14.57 -16.76
CA LEU A 300 5.90 13.72 -17.90
C LEU A 300 4.63 14.19 -18.63
N ALA A 301 3.59 14.58 -17.88
CA ALA A 301 2.36 15.12 -18.45
C ALA A 301 2.58 16.45 -19.19
N ALA A 302 3.48 17.30 -18.67
CA ALA A 302 3.85 18.58 -19.28
C ALA A 302 4.81 18.45 -20.49
N ALA A 303 5.51 17.32 -20.62
CA ALA A 303 6.49 17.11 -21.67
C ALA A 303 5.84 16.94 -23.05
N LYS A 304 6.26 17.74 -24.04
CA LYS A 304 5.65 17.79 -25.40
C LYS A 304 5.73 16.45 -26.14
N ASN A 305 6.81 15.70 -25.90
CA ASN A 305 7.09 14.38 -26.46
C ASN A 305 6.46 13.23 -25.64
N VAL A 306 5.66 13.51 -24.61
CA VAL A 306 4.93 12.48 -23.84
C VAL A 306 3.46 12.90 -23.72
N GLY A 307 3.15 13.83 -22.82
CA GLY A 307 1.84 14.46 -22.69
C GLY A 307 0.91 13.79 -21.68
N VAL A 308 -0.08 14.57 -21.23
CA VAL A 308 -1.04 14.18 -20.17
C VAL A 308 -1.86 12.94 -20.51
N ALA A 309 -2.21 12.73 -21.79
CA ALA A 309 -2.97 11.54 -22.21
C ALA A 309 -2.21 10.23 -21.89
N PHE A 310 -0.91 10.17 -22.20
CA PHE A 310 -0.09 8.99 -21.91
C PHE A 310 0.02 8.75 -20.40
N VAL A 311 0.21 9.80 -19.60
CA VAL A 311 0.26 9.67 -18.13
C VAL A 311 -1.09 9.20 -17.57
N SER A 312 -2.19 9.78 -18.06
CA SER A 312 -3.56 9.41 -17.70
C SER A 312 -3.82 7.93 -17.98
N LEU A 313 -3.47 7.43 -19.16
CA LEU A 313 -3.61 6.03 -19.55
C LEU A 313 -3.04 5.07 -18.51
N HIS A 314 -1.87 5.40 -17.95
CA HIS A 314 -1.22 4.57 -16.94
C HIS A 314 -1.84 4.73 -15.54
N LEU A 315 -2.31 5.93 -15.19
CA LEU A 315 -3.00 6.19 -13.92
C LEU A 315 -4.36 5.49 -13.85
N THR A 316 -5.14 5.57 -14.93
CA THR A 316 -6.51 5.03 -15.04
C THR A 316 -6.55 3.58 -15.55
N LYS A 317 -5.38 2.96 -15.75
CA LYS A 317 -5.28 1.59 -16.24
C LYS A 317 -6.09 0.62 -15.38
N ARG A 318 -7.07 -0.03 -16.01
CA ARG A 318 -7.93 -1.05 -15.39
C ARG A 318 -7.11 -2.27 -14.96
N SER A 319 -7.39 -2.78 -13.76
CA SER A 319 -6.76 -3.97 -13.20
C SER A 319 -7.83 -5.02 -12.90
N LYS A 320 -7.53 -6.29 -13.20
CA LYS A 320 -8.40 -7.42 -12.83
C LYS A 320 -8.51 -7.63 -11.32
N LYS A 321 -7.51 -7.15 -10.57
CA LYS A 321 -7.48 -7.20 -9.11
C LYS A 321 -7.69 -5.80 -8.54
N PRO A 322 -8.50 -5.64 -7.47
CA PRO A 322 -8.64 -4.37 -6.79
C PRO A 322 -7.28 -3.80 -6.37
N LEU A 323 -7.10 -2.50 -6.56
CA LEU A 323 -5.89 -1.81 -6.13
C LEU A 323 -5.91 -1.66 -4.60
N GLY A 324 -4.74 -1.82 -3.97
CA GLY A 324 -4.61 -1.53 -2.54
C GLY A 324 -4.86 -0.05 -2.25
N LEU A 325 -5.42 0.24 -1.06
CA LEU A 325 -5.90 1.57 -0.66
C LEU A 325 -4.91 2.70 -0.95
N LYS A 326 -3.63 2.53 -0.58
CA LYS A 326 -2.59 3.55 -0.79
C LYS A 326 -2.28 3.80 -2.27
N PHE A 327 -2.28 2.75 -3.09
CA PHE A 327 -2.02 2.85 -4.53
C PHE A 327 -3.18 3.54 -5.24
N LEU A 328 -4.42 3.22 -4.84
CA LEU A 328 -5.61 3.86 -5.38
C LEU A 328 -5.64 5.34 -5.02
N LEU A 329 -5.48 5.68 -3.73
CA LEU A 329 -5.43 7.07 -3.28
C LEU A 329 -4.32 7.86 -3.98
N GLY A 330 -3.10 7.31 -4.07
CA GLY A 330 -1.99 7.96 -4.76
C GLY A 330 -2.29 8.30 -6.21
N ARG A 331 -2.94 7.39 -6.95
CA ARG A 331 -3.39 7.64 -8.34
C ARG A 331 -4.44 8.76 -8.40
N LEU A 332 -5.44 8.74 -7.52
CA LEU A 332 -6.50 9.76 -7.49
C LEU A 332 -5.92 11.17 -7.23
N LEU A 333 -4.97 11.29 -6.31
CA LEU A 333 -4.34 12.58 -6.01
C LEU A 333 -3.56 13.14 -7.21
N VAL A 334 -2.89 12.27 -7.98
CA VAL A 334 -2.22 12.70 -9.22
C VAL A 334 -3.26 13.08 -10.29
N VAL A 335 -4.33 12.30 -10.48
CA VAL A 335 -5.41 12.65 -11.43
C VAL A 335 -6.03 14.00 -11.09
N LYS A 336 -6.32 14.26 -9.80
CA LYS A 336 -6.82 15.55 -9.31
C LYS A 336 -5.84 16.69 -9.66
N ARG A 337 -4.54 16.47 -9.44
CA ARG A 337 -3.50 17.46 -9.81
C ARG A 337 -3.48 17.72 -11.32
N LEU A 338 -3.54 16.68 -12.14
CA LEU A 338 -3.55 16.83 -13.60
C LEU A 338 -4.77 17.60 -14.08
N LEU A 339 -5.96 17.40 -13.48
CA LEU A 339 -7.16 18.17 -13.82
C LEU A 339 -7.08 19.66 -13.45
N ALA A 340 -6.22 20.02 -12.51
CA ALA A 340 -5.97 21.43 -12.17
C ALA A 340 -4.94 22.10 -13.10
N GLU A 341 -4.05 21.31 -13.72
CA GLU A 341 -2.94 21.80 -14.53
C GLU A 341 -3.19 21.71 -16.06
N PHE A 342 -4.06 20.80 -16.51
CA PHE A 342 -4.27 20.49 -17.92
C PHE A 342 -5.75 20.51 -18.32
N ASP A 343 -6.00 20.96 -19.54
CA ASP A 343 -7.33 20.85 -20.16
C ASP A 343 -7.62 19.39 -20.54
N LEU A 344 -8.90 19.03 -20.46
CA LEU A 344 -9.38 17.74 -20.96
C LEU A 344 -9.17 17.65 -22.48
N LEU A 345 -8.76 16.47 -22.93
CA LEU A 345 -8.50 16.19 -24.33
C LEU A 345 -9.57 15.20 -24.82
N PRO A 346 -10.60 15.66 -25.56
CA PRO A 346 -11.61 14.78 -26.14
C PRO A 346 -10.95 13.69 -27.00
N GLU A 347 -11.53 12.49 -27.01
CA GLU A 347 -10.99 11.32 -27.75
C GLU A 347 -9.59 10.84 -27.29
N SER A 348 -9.17 11.17 -26.07
CA SER A 348 -7.91 10.68 -25.48
C SER A 348 -8.11 9.96 -24.14
N ASP A 349 -7.03 9.42 -23.60
CA ASP A 349 -7.00 8.82 -22.25
C ASP A 349 -7.18 9.84 -21.11
N PHE A 350 -7.01 11.14 -21.37
CA PHE A 350 -7.31 12.22 -20.42
C PHE A 350 -8.64 12.88 -20.76
N SER A 351 -9.71 12.11 -20.61
CA SER A 351 -11.08 12.48 -20.93
C SER A 351 -12.05 12.05 -19.83
N VAL A 352 -13.26 12.65 -19.83
CA VAL A 352 -14.31 12.33 -18.85
C VAL A 352 -14.62 10.83 -18.81
N PRO A 353 -14.86 10.13 -19.95
CA PRO A 353 -15.23 8.72 -19.90
C PRO A 353 -14.15 7.82 -19.30
N ASN A 354 -12.88 8.12 -19.55
CA ASN A 354 -11.77 7.32 -19.04
C ASN A 354 -11.51 7.57 -17.55
N ILE A 355 -11.61 8.83 -17.11
CA ILE A 355 -11.43 9.19 -15.69
C ILE A 355 -12.62 8.69 -14.87
N MET A 356 -13.85 9.02 -15.27
CA MET A 356 -15.06 8.59 -14.55
C MET A 356 -15.23 7.07 -14.60
N GLY A 357 -14.96 6.43 -15.74
CA GLY A 357 -14.99 4.98 -15.84
C GLY A 357 -13.96 4.30 -14.93
N PHE A 358 -12.79 4.91 -14.71
CA PHE A 358 -11.83 4.41 -13.71
C PHE A 358 -12.35 4.56 -12.27
N LEU A 359 -13.04 5.67 -11.94
CA LEU A 359 -13.65 5.86 -10.62
C LEU A 359 -14.76 4.84 -10.36
N GLU A 360 -15.60 4.54 -11.35
CA GLU A 360 -16.64 3.51 -11.27
C GLU A 360 -16.04 2.11 -11.13
N ASP A 361 -15.14 1.71 -12.04
CA ASP A 361 -14.53 0.38 -12.06
C ASP A 361 -13.76 0.08 -10.76
N SER A 362 -13.17 1.11 -10.15
CA SER A 362 -12.42 0.99 -8.90
C SER A 362 -13.30 1.24 -7.65
N ASN A 363 -14.61 1.38 -7.82
CA ASN A 363 -15.59 1.70 -6.78
C ASN A 363 -15.13 2.88 -5.89
N CYS A 364 -14.59 3.95 -6.48
CA CYS A 364 -14.04 5.09 -5.75
C CYS A 364 -15.13 5.95 -5.12
N LEU A 365 -16.24 6.14 -5.81
CA LEU A 365 -17.33 7.03 -5.42
C LEU A 365 -18.08 6.53 -4.17
N ALA A 366 -18.22 5.21 -4.03
CA ALA A 366 -18.79 4.55 -2.85
C ALA A 366 -17.74 3.74 -2.07
N HIS A 367 -16.46 4.08 -2.23
CA HIS A 367 -15.38 3.34 -1.60
C HIS A 367 -15.50 3.36 -0.08
N GLN A 368 -14.99 2.33 0.56
CA GLN A 368 -15.02 2.18 1.99
C GLN A 368 -14.19 3.30 2.70
N SER A 369 -12.97 3.58 2.23
CA SER A 369 -12.15 4.68 2.76
C SER A 369 -12.73 6.06 2.43
N ARG A 370 -12.90 6.92 3.44
CA ARG A 370 -13.29 8.33 3.30
C ARG A 370 -12.31 9.10 2.41
N GLU A 371 -11.01 8.91 2.59
CA GLU A 371 -9.98 9.62 1.80
C GLU A 371 -10.12 9.36 0.29
N ILE A 372 -10.54 8.14 -0.09
CA ILE A 372 -10.78 7.78 -1.49
C ILE A 372 -12.07 8.42 -2.00
N ARG A 373 -13.15 8.38 -1.20
CA ARG A 373 -14.41 9.04 -1.58
C ARG A 373 -14.25 10.55 -1.74
N ASP A 374 -13.55 11.19 -0.81
CA ASP A 374 -13.29 12.63 -0.84
C ASP A 374 -12.45 13.00 -2.08
N ALA A 375 -11.38 12.24 -2.39
CA ALA A 375 -10.60 12.46 -3.60
C ALA A 375 -11.41 12.23 -4.89
N ALA A 376 -12.28 11.20 -4.91
CA ALA A 376 -13.15 10.92 -6.05
C ALA A 376 -14.21 12.01 -6.26
N LYS A 377 -14.78 12.51 -5.17
CA LYS A 377 -15.71 13.65 -5.18
C LYS A 377 -15.04 14.89 -5.73
N ASP A 378 -13.84 15.23 -5.26
CA ASP A 378 -13.07 16.37 -5.76
C ASP A 378 -12.79 16.28 -7.27
N ILE A 379 -12.41 15.10 -7.76
CA ILE A 379 -12.21 14.84 -9.19
C ILE A 379 -13.53 15.04 -9.96
N THR A 380 -14.61 14.46 -9.47
CA THR A 380 -15.93 14.53 -10.12
C THR A 380 -16.44 15.97 -10.18
N VAL A 381 -16.31 16.74 -9.09
CA VAL A 381 -16.67 18.17 -9.04
C VAL A 381 -15.79 18.97 -10.00
N SER A 382 -14.49 18.66 -10.08
CA SER A 382 -13.60 19.32 -11.04
C SER A 382 -14.03 19.06 -12.49
N LEU A 383 -14.43 17.83 -12.81
CA LEU A 383 -14.96 17.48 -14.13
C LEU A 383 -16.32 18.15 -14.40
N TYR A 384 -17.22 18.19 -13.42
CA TYR A 384 -18.49 18.90 -13.51
C TYR A 384 -18.29 20.38 -13.87
N LEU A 385 -17.32 21.06 -13.25
CA LEU A 385 -17.00 22.44 -13.57
C LEU A 385 -16.50 22.65 -15.01
N ILE A 386 -16.07 21.59 -15.70
CA ILE A 386 -15.57 21.62 -17.09
C ILE A 386 -16.69 21.26 -18.08
N VAL A 387 -17.43 20.17 -17.83
CA VAL A 387 -18.42 19.60 -18.79
C VAL A 387 -19.88 19.69 -18.35
N GLY A 388 -20.17 20.12 -17.12
CA GLY A 388 -21.52 20.21 -16.57
C GLY A 388 -22.16 18.85 -16.32
N ALA A 389 -23.45 18.73 -16.62
CA ALA A 389 -24.30 17.58 -16.32
C ALA A 389 -23.86 16.25 -16.97
N ASP A 390 -22.93 16.26 -17.93
CA ASP A 390 -22.41 15.06 -18.59
C ASP A 390 -21.77 14.06 -17.60
N VAL A 391 -21.28 14.52 -16.44
CA VAL A 391 -20.74 13.63 -15.40
C VAL A 391 -21.80 12.96 -14.54
N GLU A 392 -23.03 13.48 -14.48
CA GLU A 392 -24.10 12.95 -13.62
C GLU A 392 -24.53 11.54 -14.04
N GLY A 393 -24.34 11.21 -15.32
CA GLY A 393 -24.58 9.88 -15.87
C GLY A 393 -23.85 8.76 -15.11
N TYR A 394 -22.67 9.06 -14.57
CA TYR A 394 -21.79 8.13 -13.87
C TYR A 394 -22.12 8.00 -12.36
N LEU A 395 -23.01 8.84 -11.84
CA LEU A 395 -23.37 8.85 -10.42
C LEU A 395 -24.60 8.00 -10.11
N LYS A 396 -25.29 7.47 -11.12
CA LYS A 396 -26.59 6.78 -10.98
C LYS A 396 -26.58 5.57 -10.05
N ALA A 397 -25.42 4.94 -9.85
CA ALA A 397 -25.25 3.80 -8.95
C ALA A 397 -25.15 4.20 -7.46
N LEU A 398 -25.01 5.49 -7.16
CA LEU A 398 -24.89 5.99 -5.79
C LEU A 398 -26.26 6.05 -5.09
N ARG A 399 -26.24 5.91 -3.76
CA ARG A 399 -27.45 6.03 -2.94
C ARG A 399 -28.00 7.46 -2.97
N PRO A 400 -29.31 7.69 -2.74
CA PRO A 400 -29.91 9.03 -2.76
C PRO A 400 -29.18 10.06 -1.91
N LYS A 401 -28.84 9.74 -0.65
CA LYS A 401 -28.07 10.64 0.23
C LYS A 401 -26.69 11.02 -0.35
N GLN A 402 -26.00 10.06 -0.97
CA GLN A 402 -24.72 10.33 -1.62
C GLN A 402 -24.92 11.21 -2.86
N LEU A 403 -25.96 10.97 -3.66
CA LEU A 403 -26.29 11.83 -4.81
C LEU A 403 -26.57 13.27 -4.38
N GLU A 404 -27.33 13.47 -3.29
CA GLU A 404 -27.59 14.79 -2.70
C GLU A 404 -26.29 15.48 -2.29
N GLU A 405 -25.33 14.76 -1.69
CA GLU A 405 -24.00 15.31 -1.36
C GLU A 405 -23.23 15.79 -2.60
N TYR A 406 -23.30 15.06 -3.72
CA TYR A 406 -22.67 15.48 -4.98
C TYR A 406 -23.39 16.68 -5.61
N GLN A 407 -24.73 16.70 -5.60
CA GLN A 407 -25.52 17.84 -6.07
C GLN A 407 -25.20 19.11 -5.29
N ALA A 408 -25.18 19.03 -3.96
CA ALA A 408 -24.79 20.14 -3.10
C ALA A 408 -23.34 20.60 -3.38
N ALA A 409 -22.41 19.66 -3.61
CA ALA A 409 -21.03 19.98 -3.96
C ALA A 409 -20.92 20.68 -5.34
N PHE A 410 -21.74 20.27 -6.31
CA PHE A 410 -21.81 20.92 -7.63
C PHE A 410 -22.33 22.36 -7.51
N GLU A 411 -23.46 22.57 -6.82
CA GLU A 411 -24.03 23.90 -6.60
C GLU A 411 -23.05 24.84 -5.87
N ALA A 412 -22.38 24.33 -4.84
CA ALA A 412 -21.37 25.06 -4.10
C ALA A 412 -20.18 25.46 -4.99
N ALA A 413 -19.71 24.53 -5.84
CA ALA A 413 -18.61 24.77 -6.76
C ALA A 413 -18.97 25.79 -7.85
N GLU A 414 -20.18 25.73 -8.40
CA GLU A 414 -20.69 26.72 -9.37
C GLU A 414 -20.79 28.11 -8.74
N THR A 415 -21.32 28.18 -7.52
CA THR A 415 -21.44 29.44 -6.76
C THR A 415 -20.07 30.05 -6.50
N ALA A 416 -19.09 29.24 -6.08
CA ALA A 416 -17.71 29.68 -5.87
C ALA A 416 -17.05 30.19 -7.16
N LYS A 417 -17.25 29.48 -8.28
CA LYS A 417 -16.76 29.88 -9.61
C LYS A 417 -17.39 31.19 -10.08
N ALA A 418 -18.70 31.38 -9.84
CA ALA A 418 -19.41 32.62 -10.15
C ALA A 418 -18.92 33.81 -9.29
N ALA A 419 -18.66 33.58 -7.99
CA ALA A 419 -18.10 34.60 -7.09
C ALA A 419 -16.68 35.03 -7.51
N SER A 420 -15.81 34.08 -7.90
CA SER A 420 -14.46 34.37 -8.37
C SER A 420 -14.43 35.21 -9.67
N ARG A 421 -15.38 34.99 -10.58
CA ARG A 421 -15.54 35.82 -11.79
C ARG A 421 -15.93 37.27 -11.48
N ARG A 422 -16.67 37.51 -10.38
CA ARG A 422 -17.08 38.86 -9.96
C ARG A 422 -15.94 39.65 -9.31
N THR A 423 -14.97 38.98 -8.68
CA THR A 423 -13.81 39.62 -8.03
C THR A 423 -12.60 39.78 -8.95
N GLY A 424 -12.47 38.96 -10.01
CA GLY A 424 -11.37 39.05 -11.00
C GLY A 424 -11.50 40.17 -12.05
N GLY A 425 -12.56 40.98 -12.01
CA GLY A 425 -12.87 42.02 -13.02
C GLY A 425 -12.47 43.46 -12.67
N ALA A 426 -11.80 43.71 -11.55
CA ALA A 426 -11.38 45.07 -11.14
C ALA A 426 -9.85 45.16 -10.99
N GLY A 427 -9.18 45.68 -12.02
CA GLY A 427 -7.79 46.08 -11.92
C GLY A 427 -7.62 47.45 -11.25
N GLY A 428 -6.60 47.57 -10.40
CA GLY A 428 -5.90 48.83 -10.10
C GLY A 428 -6.53 49.75 -9.06
N GLY A 429 -5.77 50.05 -8.00
CA GLY A 429 -6.04 51.18 -7.11
C GLY A 429 -5.76 50.85 -5.64
N GLY A 430 -4.63 51.34 -5.13
CA GLY A 430 -4.17 51.07 -3.77
C GLY A 430 -5.01 51.71 -2.67
N GLY A 431 -4.74 51.28 -1.45
CA GLY A 431 -5.30 51.88 -0.24
C GLY A 431 -5.14 50.95 0.95
N ALA A 432 -4.03 51.10 1.66
CA ALA A 432 -3.86 50.51 2.98
C ALA A 432 -4.93 51.03 3.94
N ALA A 433 -5.57 50.15 4.70
CA ALA A 433 -6.15 50.50 5.99
C ALA A 433 -6.25 49.27 6.89
N HIS A 434 -5.66 49.45 8.07
CA HIS A 434 -5.64 48.59 9.25
C HIS A 434 -7.04 48.45 9.89
N LYS A 435 -7.17 47.39 10.72
CA LYS A 435 -8.15 47.13 11.81
C LYS A 435 -9.23 46.10 11.48
N ASP A 436 -9.78 45.34 12.43
CA ASP A 436 -9.40 44.81 13.75
C ASP A 436 -10.55 43.83 14.08
N ASN A 437 -10.35 42.90 15.00
CA ASN A 437 -11.38 41.96 15.47
C ASN A 437 -12.69 42.65 15.92
N SER A 438 -13.85 42.06 15.61
CA SER A 438 -14.77 41.56 16.65
C SER A 438 -15.93 40.77 16.04
N ALA A 439 -16.18 39.62 16.66
CA ALA A 439 -17.46 38.93 16.65
C ALA A 439 -18.56 39.83 17.21
N HIS A 440 -19.77 39.70 16.66
CA HIS A 440 -20.98 39.96 17.44
C HIS A 440 -22.14 39.10 16.91
N GLU A 441 -22.75 38.41 17.86
CA GLU A 441 -24.01 37.67 17.77
C GLU A 441 -25.15 38.55 17.25
N ALA A 442 -26.06 37.95 16.48
CA ALA A 442 -27.37 38.50 16.19
C ALA A 442 -28.43 37.42 16.40
N GLN A 443 -29.14 37.53 17.52
CA GLN A 443 -30.45 36.94 17.74
C GLN A 443 -31.50 37.71 16.93
N VAL A 444 -32.41 37.00 16.24
CA VAL A 444 -33.73 37.49 15.87
C VAL A 444 -34.72 36.32 15.98
N GLU A 445 -35.53 36.35 17.04
CA GLU A 445 -36.88 35.77 17.15
C GLU A 445 -37.78 36.35 16.04
N SER A 446 -38.88 35.80 15.53
CA SER A 446 -39.74 34.63 15.71
C SER A 446 -40.84 34.85 14.65
N GLU A 447 -41.49 33.81 14.12
CA GLU A 447 -42.94 33.88 13.89
C GLU A 447 -43.52 32.47 13.69
N ASN A 448 -44.37 32.10 14.66
CA ASN A 448 -45.22 30.92 14.68
C ASN A 448 -46.43 31.15 13.76
N GLU A 449 -46.77 30.16 12.94
CA GLU A 449 -48.18 29.87 12.61
C GLU A 449 -48.42 28.37 12.80
N GLU A 450 -49.22 28.02 13.81
CA GLU A 450 -49.75 26.68 14.05
C GLU A 450 -51.07 26.48 13.29
N GLY A 451 -51.30 25.26 12.78
CA GLY A 451 -52.53 24.93 12.05
C GLY A 451 -52.77 23.45 11.71
N ALA A 452 -52.62 22.55 12.70
CA ALA A 452 -53.36 21.29 12.92
C ALA A 452 -53.25 20.04 12.00
N ALA A 453 -52.77 18.95 12.65
CA ALA A 453 -53.22 17.54 12.65
C ALA A 453 -53.12 16.70 11.34
N SER A 454 -52.61 15.47 11.29
CA SER A 454 -52.28 14.43 12.30
C SER A 454 -51.51 13.30 11.62
N GLY A 455 -50.52 12.70 12.29
CA GLY A 455 -49.87 11.45 11.89
C GLY A 455 -48.55 11.24 12.63
N GLU A 456 -48.61 10.58 13.78
CA GLU A 456 -47.45 10.21 14.60
C GLU A 456 -46.47 9.31 13.82
N GLU A 457 -45.34 9.86 13.40
CA GLU A 457 -44.09 9.11 13.30
C GLU A 457 -43.14 9.71 14.33
N GLY A 458 -42.78 8.91 15.34
CA GLY A 458 -41.89 9.32 16.41
C GLY A 458 -40.58 9.83 15.85
N SER A 459 -40.16 11.02 16.28
CA SER A 459 -38.82 11.54 16.07
C SER A 459 -37.82 10.48 16.53
N VAL A 460 -37.18 9.81 15.60
CA VAL A 460 -35.98 9.02 15.89
C VAL A 460 -35.00 9.98 16.53
N ASP A 461 -34.73 9.79 17.83
CA ASP A 461 -33.73 10.57 18.56
C ASP A 461 -32.45 10.62 17.71
N GLU A 462 -31.97 11.83 17.43
CA GLU A 462 -30.86 12.12 16.51
C GLU A 462 -29.58 11.31 16.84
N TYR A 463 -29.48 10.82 18.07
CA TYR A 463 -28.36 10.09 18.64
C TYR A 463 -28.55 8.56 18.73
N THR A 464 -29.56 7.99 18.06
CA THR A 464 -29.89 6.55 18.19
C THR A 464 -29.72 5.78 16.89
N CYS A 465 -28.99 4.67 16.95
CA CYS A 465 -28.87 3.75 15.82
C CYS A 465 -30.20 3.02 15.55
N PRO A 466 -30.80 3.13 14.35
CA PRO A 466 -32.10 2.52 14.05
C PRO A 466 -32.07 0.98 14.01
N PHE A 467 -30.89 0.38 13.79
CA PHE A 467 -30.75 -1.08 13.69
C PHE A 467 -30.55 -1.72 15.07
N CYS A 468 -29.50 -1.31 15.80
CA CYS A 468 -29.15 -1.93 17.07
C CYS A 468 -29.78 -1.21 18.28
N GLY A 469 -30.25 0.03 18.12
CA GLY A 469 -30.84 0.82 19.21
C GLY A 469 -29.82 1.36 20.22
N VAL A 470 -28.52 1.31 19.91
CA VAL A 470 -27.49 1.97 20.72
C VAL A 470 -27.70 3.48 20.62
N VAL A 471 -27.65 4.16 21.76
CA VAL A 471 -27.69 5.62 21.85
C VAL A 471 -26.29 6.10 22.20
N ASP A 472 -25.76 7.04 21.43
CA ASP A 472 -24.47 7.68 21.69
C ASP A 472 -24.60 9.16 21.31
N GLU A 473 -24.30 10.06 22.24
CA GLU A 473 -24.34 11.52 22.02
C GLU A 473 -23.42 11.97 20.87
N LYS A 474 -22.44 11.14 20.50
CA LYS A 474 -21.56 11.36 19.36
C LYS A 474 -22.13 10.88 18.04
N PHE A 475 -23.28 10.20 18.00
CA PHE A 475 -23.94 9.80 16.76
C PHE A 475 -24.51 11.02 16.05
N ASP A 476 -23.63 11.86 15.52
CA ASP A 476 -23.92 12.70 14.37
C ASP A 476 -23.98 11.83 13.09
N SER A 477 -24.35 12.44 11.96
CA SER A 477 -24.44 11.74 10.67
C SER A 477 -23.17 10.94 10.31
N ASP A 478 -21.97 11.40 10.70
CA ASP A 478 -20.69 10.79 10.33
C ASP A 478 -20.33 9.61 11.25
N TYR A 479 -20.49 9.78 12.56
CA TYR A 479 -20.25 8.73 13.55
C TYR A 479 -21.28 7.60 13.46
N LEU A 480 -22.51 7.91 13.06
CA LEU A 480 -23.55 6.90 12.82
C LEU A 480 -23.21 6.01 11.61
N ASP A 481 -22.67 6.59 10.54
CA ASP A 481 -22.17 5.82 9.38
C ASP A 481 -20.96 4.97 9.75
N GLN A 482 -20.05 5.50 10.58
CA GLN A 482 -18.95 4.71 11.14
C GLN A 482 -19.48 3.54 11.98
N HIS A 483 -20.51 3.77 12.79
CA HIS A 483 -21.14 2.70 13.55
C HIS A 483 -21.73 1.63 12.63
N PHE A 484 -22.52 1.98 11.62
CA PHE A 484 -23.13 1.02 10.70
C PHE A 484 -22.13 0.05 10.07
N TRP A 485 -20.96 0.58 9.72
CA TRP A 485 -19.97 -0.19 8.99
C TRP A 485 -18.85 -0.81 9.87
N ALA A 486 -18.48 -0.22 10.99
CA ALA A 486 -17.41 -0.76 11.82
C ALA A 486 -17.93 -1.61 12.99
N SER A 487 -19.02 -1.20 13.64
CA SER A 487 -19.37 -1.70 14.99
C SER A 487 -20.83 -2.12 15.18
N CYS A 488 -21.73 -1.85 14.22
CA CYS A 488 -23.13 -2.22 14.35
C CYS A 488 -23.30 -3.74 14.27
N LYS A 489 -23.64 -4.35 15.39
CA LYS A 489 -23.84 -5.80 15.56
C LYS A 489 -25.00 -6.37 14.74
N MET A 490 -25.91 -5.52 14.26
CA MET A 490 -27.05 -5.91 13.42
C MET A 490 -26.72 -5.95 11.92
N LEU A 491 -25.57 -5.39 11.53
CA LEU A 491 -25.17 -5.22 10.14
C LEU A 491 -23.90 -6.04 9.84
N THR A 492 -23.71 -6.41 8.58
CA THR A 492 -22.50 -7.10 8.09
C THR A 492 -22.19 -6.67 6.65
N PRO A 493 -20.91 -6.52 6.25
CA PRO A 493 -20.57 -6.27 4.86
C PRO A 493 -20.69 -7.57 4.07
N CYS A 494 -21.46 -7.55 2.98
CA CYS A 494 -21.57 -8.64 2.04
C CYS A 494 -20.17 -8.99 1.49
N LYS A 495 -19.76 -10.25 1.58
CA LYS A 495 -18.42 -10.69 1.14
C LYS A 495 -18.23 -10.66 -0.38
N MET A 496 -19.32 -10.45 -1.13
CA MET A 496 -19.32 -10.48 -2.59
C MET A 496 -19.32 -9.08 -3.21
N CYS A 497 -20.21 -8.18 -2.75
CA CYS A 497 -20.33 -6.81 -3.27
C CYS A 497 -19.83 -5.72 -2.31
N GLY A 498 -19.56 -6.06 -1.05
CA GLY A 498 -19.09 -5.11 -0.04
C GLY A 498 -20.17 -4.20 0.58
N GLN A 499 -21.42 -4.27 0.12
CA GLN A 499 -22.53 -3.51 0.70
C GLN A 499 -22.78 -3.90 2.16
N VAL A 500 -23.04 -2.92 3.02
CA VAL A 500 -23.45 -3.16 4.42
C VAL A 500 -24.94 -3.51 4.43
N ILE A 501 -25.27 -4.73 4.85
CA ILE A 501 -26.61 -5.29 4.84
C ILE A 501 -27.01 -5.70 6.26
N GLU A 502 -28.31 -5.66 6.57
CA GLU A 502 -28.82 -6.29 7.79
C GLU A 502 -28.57 -7.80 7.75
N ILE A 503 -28.03 -8.35 8.83
CA ILE A 503 -27.74 -9.81 8.90
C ILE A 503 -29.03 -10.63 8.68
N THR A 504 -30.18 -10.05 9.01
CA THR A 504 -31.50 -10.66 8.87
C THR A 504 -31.91 -10.90 7.40
N THR A 505 -31.46 -10.06 6.48
CA THR A 505 -31.80 -10.09 5.05
C THR A 505 -30.66 -10.58 4.16
N LEU A 506 -29.52 -11.00 4.75
CA LEU A 506 -28.33 -11.36 3.98
C LEU A 506 -28.56 -12.48 2.95
N ASN A 507 -29.36 -13.50 3.28
CA ASN A 507 -29.70 -14.57 2.33
C ASN A 507 -30.52 -14.04 1.15
N GLU A 508 -31.50 -13.18 1.40
CA GLU A 508 -32.32 -12.54 0.36
C GLU A 508 -31.43 -11.68 -0.53
N HIS A 509 -30.61 -10.82 0.06
CA HIS A 509 -29.63 -10.01 -0.66
C HIS A 509 -28.76 -10.86 -1.60
N LEU A 510 -28.16 -11.96 -1.13
CA LEU A 510 -27.30 -12.82 -1.94
C LEU A 510 -28.03 -13.50 -3.11
N LEU A 511 -29.34 -13.69 -3.01
CA LEU A 511 -30.15 -14.41 -3.99
C LEU A 511 -30.85 -13.50 -5.00
N THR A 512 -31.20 -12.27 -4.63
CA THR A 512 -32.06 -11.39 -5.45
C THR A 512 -31.50 -9.99 -5.71
N GLU A 513 -30.62 -9.47 -4.85
CA GLU A 513 -30.15 -8.07 -4.93
C GLU A 513 -28.65 -7.95 -5.24
N CYS A 514 -27.86 -8.96 -4.91
CA CYS A 514 -26.40 -8.91 -4.98
C CYS A 514 -25.90 -8.90 -6.44
N GLU A 515 -24.91 -8.05 -6.73
CA GLU A 515 -24.24 -7.97 -8.05
C GLU A 515 -23.65 -9.31 -8.52
N MET A 516 -23.37 -10.21 -7.56
CA MET A 516 -22.81 -11.54 -7.78
C MET A 516 -23.83 -12.65 -7.48
N GLN A 517 -25.13 -12.39 -7.61
CA GLN A 517 -26.20 -13.36 -7.33
C GLN A 517 -26.03 -14.67 -8.09
N GLN A 518 -25.48 -14.64 -9.32
CA GLN A 518 -25.23 -15.85 -10.12
C GLN A 518 -24.29 -16.87 -9.44
N ASN A 519 -23.54 -16.43 -8.43
CA ASN A 519 -22.65 -17.30 -7.66
C ASN A 519 -23.35 -17.99 -6.49
N HIS A 520 -24.66 -17.79 -6.29
CA HIS A 520 -25.42 -18.35 -5.18
C HIS A 520 -26.67 -19.07 -5.68
N CYS A 521 -27.07 -20.11 -4.95
CA CYS A 521 -28.29 -20.88 -5.19
C CYS A 521 -29.00 -21.11 -3.85
N GLU A 522 -30.32 -20.93 -3.83
CA GLU A 522 -31.12 -21.20 -2.64
C GLU A 522 -31.22 -22.71 -2.42
N CYS A 523 -30.85 -23.18 -1.23
CA CYS A 523 -31.07 -24.56 -0.85
C CYS A 523 -32.54 -24.78 -0.44
N SER A 524 -33.26 -25.66 -1.14
CA SER A 524 -34.67 -25.97 -0.85
C SER A 524 -34.89 -26.62 0.53
N ARG A 525 -33.83 -27.16 1.16
CA ARG A 525 -33.91 -27.82 2.47
C ARG A 525 -33.68 -26.86 3.63
N CYS A 526 -32.65 -26.00 3.59
CA CYS A 526 -32.35 -25.05 4.67
C CYS A 526 -32.80 -23.61 4.40
N GLY A 527 -33.06 -23.24 3.14
CA GLY A 527 -33.44 -21.90 2.72
C GLY A 527 -32.30 -20.87 2.72
N GLU A 528 -31.04 -21.33 2.81
CA GLU A 528 -29.87 -20.44 2.81
C GLU A 528 -29.30 -20.27 1.41
N ALA A 529 -28.62 -19.14 1.19
CA ALA A 529 -27.90 -18.85 -0.03
C ALA A 529 -26.55 -19.59 -0.04
N ILE A 530 -26.47 -20.69 -0.77
CA ILE A 530 -25.26 -21.51 -0.86
C ILE A 530 -24.46 -21.12 -2.10
N THR A 531 -23.15 -20.97 -1.98
CA THR A 531 -22.29 -20.69 -3.14
C THR A 531 -22.39 -21.81 -4.17
N ALA A 532 -22.63 -21.45 -5.44
CA ALA A 532 -22.89 -22.36 -6.55
C ALA A 532 -21.85 -23.49 -6.67
N LYS A 533 -20.57 -23.19 -6.40
CA LYS A 533 -19.47 -24.18 -6.40
C LYS A 533 -19.66 -25.34 -5.41
N PHE A 534 -20.36 -25.11 -4.30
CA PHE A 534 -20.56 -26.10 -3.24
C PHE A 534 -22.00 -26.62 -3.16
N PHE A 535 -22.90 -26.10 -3.99
CA PHE A 535 -24.34 -26.40 -3.94
C PHE A 535 -24.62 -27.90 -4.13
N ASP A 536 -24.08 -28.50 -5.20
CA ASP A 536 -24.33 -29.91 -5.51
C ASP A 536 -23.88 -30.83 -4.37
N ARG A 537 -22.71 -30.55 -3.78
CA ARG A 537 -22.18 -31.31 -2.64
C ARG A 537 -23.04 -31.12 -1.40
N HIS A 538 -23.45 -29.89 -1.11
CA HIS A 538 -24.31 -29.57 0.04
C HIS A 538 -25.65 -30.32 -0.02
N VAL A 539 -26.29 -30.33 -1.19
CA VAL A 539 -27.56 -31.03 -1.42
C VAL A 539 -27.37 -32.55 -1.38
N ALA A 540 -26.35 -33.08 -2.07
CA ALA A 540 -26.12 -34.52 -2.14
C ALA A 540 -25.81 -35.15 -0.76
N LEU A 541 -25.08 -34.43 0.10
CA LEU A 541 -24.70 -34.90 1.43
C LEU A 541 -25.71 -34.55 2.53
N ASN A 542 -26.77 -33.78 2.21
CA ASN A 542 -27.68 -33.23 3.21
C ASN A 542 -26.93 -32.46 4.31
N ASP A 543 -25.91 -31.69 3.92
CA ASP A 543 -24.97 -30.96 4.78
C ASP A 543 -25.57 -29.67 5.38
N CYS A 544 -26.80 -29.78 5.88
CA CYS A 544 -27.54 -28.72 6.54
C CYS A 544 -28.68 -29.26 7.42
N PRO A 545 -29.17 -28.48 8.38
CA PRO A 545 -30.44 -28.78 9.04
C PRO A 545 -31.63 -28.36 8.14
N PRO A 546 -32.79 -29.03 8.19
CA PRO A 546 -34.00 -28.54 7.53
C PRO A 546 -34.44 -27.18 8.08
N ARG A 547 -35.04 -26.33 7.24
CA ARG A 547 -35.57 -25.01 7.62
C ARG A 547 -36.74 -25.18 8.58
N ALA A 548 -36.65 -24.55 9.76
CA ALA A 548 -37.79 -24.45 10.64
C ALA A 548 -38.87 -23.54 10.03
N PRO A 549 -40.17 -23.77 10.33
CA PRO A 549 -41.23 -22.87 9.88
C PRO A 549 -40.96 -21.42 10.34
N PRO A 550 -41.22 -20.39 9.51
CA PRO A 550 -40.89 -18.98 9.83
C PRO A 550 -41.49 -18.48 11.15
N ASN A 551 -42.64 -19.03 11.55
CA ASN A 551 -43.32 -18.67 12.81
C ASN A 551 -42.65 -19.29 14.05
N ARG A 552 -41.75 -20.27 13.86
CA ARG A 552 -41.11 -21.04 14.93
C ARG A 552 -39.66 -20.62 15.16
N ALA A 553 -38.90 -20.38 14.08
CA ALA A 553 -37.53 -19.93 14.16
C ALA A 553 -37.11 -19.22 12.86
N SER A 554 -36.13 -18.31 13.00
CA SER A 554 -35.37 -17.76 11.87
C SER A 554 -34.02 -18.48 11.82
N ARG A 555 -33.34 -18.52 10.67
CA ARG A 555 -31.98 -19.06 10.58
C ARG A 555 -30.96 -17.95 10.40
N CYS A 556 -29.93 -17.93 11.23
CA CYS A 556 -28.86 -16.95 11.13
C CYS A 556 -27.87 -17.34 10.03
N PRO A 557 -27.64 -16.53 8.98
CA PRO A 557 -26.73 -16.87 7.88
C PRO A 557 -25.24 -16.82 8.26
N LEU A 558 -24.91 -16.35 9.47
CA LEU A 558 -23.53 -16.29 9.96
C LEU A 558 -23.14 -17.55 10.73
N CYS A 559 -24.00 -18.04 11.63
CA CYS A 559 -23.74 -19.23 12.43
C CYS A 559 -24.53 -20.47 12.00
N HIS A 560 -25.48 -20.31 11.08
CA HIS A 560 -26.36 -21.35 10.54
C HIS A 560 -27.31 -21.99 11.57
N ASP A 561 -27.42 -21.42 12.77
CA ASP A 561 -28.31 -21.88 13.83
C ASP A 561 -29.73 -21.31 13.70
N ASP A 562 -30.69 -22.09 14.20
CA ASP A 562 -32.08 -21.66 14.37
C ASP A 562 -32.22 -20.77 15.61
N ILE A 563 -32.65 -19.54 15.40
CA ILE A 563 -32.85 -18.51 16.42
C ILE A 563 -34.33 -18.19 16.59
N GLY A 564 -34.66 -17.39 17.61
CA GLY A 564 -36.05 -16.96 17.82
C GLY A 564 -36.68 -16.32 16.57
N PRO A 565 -38.00 -16.50 16.35
CA PRO A 565 -38.67 -15.93 15.19
C PRO A 565 -38.80 -14.41 15.29
N GLY A 566 -38.83 -13.75 14.13
CA GLY A 566 -39.11 -12.32 13.98
C GLY A 566 -38.04 -11.40 14.59
N LYS A 567 -38.32 -10.08 14.57
CA LYS A 567 -37.36 -9.03 14.96
C LYS A 567 -36.82 -9.20 16.39
N LYS A 568 -37.65 -9.64 17.34
CA LYS A 568 -37.24 -9.87 18.74
C LYS A 568 -36.22 -11.00 18.87
N GLY A 569 -36.39 -12.08 18.11
CA GLY A 569 -35.44 -13.19 18.11
C GLY A 569 -34.07 -12.80 17.58
N TRP A 570 -34.04 -12.03 16.48
CA TRP A 570 -32.82 -11.47 15.92
C TRP A 570 -32.07 -10.53 16.86
N ARG A 571 -32.78 -9.60 17.51
CA ARG A 571 -32.17 -8.67 18.47
C ARG A 571 -31.53 -9.42 19.63
N ARG A 572 -32.25 -10.38 20.22
CA ARG A 572 -31.69 -11.21 21.31
C ARG A 572 -30.46 -11.99 20.86
N HIS A 573 -30.49 -12.64 19.70
CA HIS A 573 -29.35 -13.39 19.19
C HIS A 573 -28.11 -12.52 18.91
N LEU A 574 -28.29 -11.37 18.23
CA LEU A 574 -27.17 -10.54 17.78
C LEU A 574 -26.64 -9.56 18.85
N LEU A 575 -27.51 -9.09 19.76
CA LEU A 575 -27.18 -8.05 20.73
C LEU A 575 -26.99 -8.59 22.15
N GLU A 576 -27.78 -9.58 22.58
CA GLU A 576 -27.80 -10.08 23.97
C GLU A 576 -26.98 -11.36 24.12
N GLU A 577 -27.27 -12.38 23.30
CA GLU A 577 -26.60 -13.68 23.33
C GLU A 577 -25.22 -13.62 22.67
N GLY A 578 -25.07 -12.80 21.62
CA GLY A 578 -23.86 -12.70 20.81
C GLY A 578 -23.75 -13.86 19.83
N CYS A 579 -23.82 -13.56 18.53
CA CYS A 579 -23.64 -14.59 17.51
C CYS A 579 -22.15 -15.00 17.45
N PRO A 580 -21.82 -16.30 17.56
CA PRO A 580 -20.43 -16.76 17.64
C PRO A 580 -19.62 -16.43 16.38
N ASN A 581 -20.30 -16.29 15.23
CA ASN A 581 -19.70 -16.00 13.94
C ASN A 581 -19.95 -14.55 13.48
N ASN A 582 -20.47 -13.69 14.36
CA ASN A 582 -20.55 -12.27 14.07
C ASN A 582 -19.24 -11.59 14.54
N PRO A 583 -18.40 -11.07 13.62
CA PRO A 583 -17.13 -10.44 13.99
C PRO A 583 -17.28 -9.15 14.82
N ARG A 584 -18.52 -8.68 14.99
CA ARG A 584 -18.86 -7.46 15.75
C ARG A 584 -19.53 -7.77 17.10
N SER A 585 -19.86 -9.03 17.39
CA SER A 585 -20.63 -9.43 18.59
C SER A 585 -19.83 -9.35 19.88
#